data_AF-J3BZS8-F1
#
_entry.id   AF-J3BZS8-F1
#
_cell.length_a   1.000
_cell.length_b   1.000
_cell.length_c   1.000
_cell.angle_alpha   90.00
_cell.angle_beta   90.00
_cell.angle_gamma   90.00
#
_symmetry.space_group_name_H-M   'P 1'
#
loop_
_entity.id
_entity.type
_entity.pdbx_description
1 polymer ?
#
loop_
_entity_poly.entity_id
_entity_poly.type
_entity_poly.pdbx_seq_one_letter_code
_entity_poly.pdbx_strand_id
1 'polypeptide(L)'
;MKKYLAVTFWALYMLFFAIPFPMLLYYNINSEFDINTLNDKDPWLALGLVLLSIILWLILLIGYFNKWIVQIFITKRNLEKIKINGVQREAKIISAVKTSKPNSKYNTYDLELLFKNLADTEITHKTAITDAKPHERRFEAGKKIGLLLNRDMKRLPYFIISTTTATINVLSFVLRILGWVILTTAVIGYYVFSYQTESHGMGWRFMSFGHPLIICPTMLLFYRYLVQFIFRKLSGLSDDSVLIKFKGIRTQARLIKVSQTGTYINEQPMMRFELEYTDTKHHVHKNSLKKVVGLLELDITKQELIEIFYLPENPMQIAFASDLNNIE
;
A
#
# COMPACT_ATOMS: atom_id res chain seq x y z
N MET A 1 17.58 -7.74 -6.20
CA MET A 1 17.31 -9.07 -5.60
C MET A 1 17.12 -9.04 -4.09
N LYS A 2 18.00 -8.41 -3.29
CA LYS A 2 17.92 -8.42 -1.81
C LYS A 2 16.60 -7.88 -1.20
N LYS A 3 16.03 -6.79 -1.76
CA LYS A 3 14.78 -6.16 -1.27
C LYS A 3 13.57 -7.10 -1.35
N TYR A 4 13.38 -7.78 -2.48
CA TYR A 4 12.27 -8.72 -2.66
C TYR A 4 12.40 -9.94 -1.76
N LEU A 5 13.62 -10.46 -1.58
CA LEU A 5 13.87 -11.61 -0.72
C LEU A 5 13.58 -11.31 0.76
N ALA A 6 13.99 -10.13 1.24
CA ALA A 6 13.65 -9.70 2.61
C ALA A 6 12.13 -9.58 2.82
N VAL A 7 11.42 -8.97 1.86
CA VAL A 7 9.95 -8.84 1.94
C VAL A 7 9.26 -10.21 1.93
N THR A 8 9.70 -11.12 1.05
CA THR A 8 9.15 -12.48 0.98
C THR A 8 9.44 -13.27 2.27
N PHE A 9 10.65 -13.15 2.83
CA PHE A 9 11.00 -13.78 4.10
C PHE A 9 10.10 -13.30 5.23
N TRP A 10 9.95 -11.99 5.43
CA TRP A 10 9.10 -11.45 6.48
C TRP A 10 7.62 -11.83 6.30
N ALA A 11 7.14 -11.90 5.05
CA ALA A 11 5.78 -12.34 4.76
C ALA A 11 5.57 -13.83 5.11
N LEU A 12 6.49 -14.71 4.73
CA LEU A 12 6.43 -16.14 5.08
C LEU A 12 6.57 -16.36 6.59
N TYR A 13 7.48 -15.62 7.22
CA TYR A 13 7.67 -15.64 8.67
C TYR A 13 6.38 -15.26 9.40
N MET A 14 5.75 -14.13 9.07
CA MET A 14 4.46 -13.75 9.67
C MET A 14 3.35 -14.78 9.36
N LEU A 15 3.33 -15.35 8.16
CA LEU A 15 2.33 -16.37 7.80
C LEU A 15 2.50 -17.64 8.65
N PHE A 16 3.73 -18.08 8.93
CA PHE A 16 4.01 -19.21 9.81
C PHE A 16 3.45 -18.98 11.22
N PHE A 17 3.69 -17.80 11.79
CA PHE A 17 3.18 -17.45 13.12
C PHE A 17 1.65 -17.21 13.15
N ALA A 18 1.04 -16.90 12.01
CA ALA A 18 -0.42 -16.72 11.93
C ALA A 18 -1.18 -18.04 11.78
N ILE A 19 -0.61 -19.05 11.11
CA ILE A 19 -1.34 -20.27 10.71
C ILE A 19 -0.71 -21.55 11.30
N PRO A 20 0.45 -22.05 10.79
CA PRO A 20 1.08 -23.27 11.33
C PRO A 20 1.29 -23.25 12.85
N PHE A 21 1.81 -22.15 13.40
CA PHE A 21 2.20 -22.10 14.80
C PHE A 21 1.00 -22.25 15.76
N PRO A 22 -0.12 -21.50 15.61
CA PRO A 22 -1.33 -21.74 16.40
C PRO A 22 -1.89 -23.16 16.25
N MET A 23 -1.86 -23.73 15.04
CA MET A 23 -2.32 -25.10 14.80
C MET A 23 -1.45 -26.12 15.55
N LEU A 24 -0.13 -25.99 15.46
CA LEU A 24 0.81 -26.87 16.17
C LEU A 24 0.62 -26.79 17.68
N LEU A 25 0.47 -25.58 18.23
CA LEU A 25 0.20 -25.42 19.67
C LEU A 25 -1.12 -26.08 20.05
N TYR A 26 -2.18 -25.82 19.30
CA TYR A 26 -3.50 -26.37 19.59
C TYR A 26 -3.51 -27.89 19.66
N TYR A 27 -2.95 -28.56 18.64
CA TYR A 27 -2.97 -30.01 18.55
C TYR A 27 -1.96 -30.70 19.49
N ASN A 28 -0.88 -30.04 19.90
CA ASN A 28 0.03 -30.58 20.90
C ASN A 28 -0.47 -30.40 22.34
N ILE A 29 -1.16 -29.30 22.62
CA ILE A 29 -1.68 -29.01 23.97
C ILE A 29 -2.95 -29.82 24.24
N ASN A 30 -3.81 -30.00 23.22
CA ASN A 30 -5.10 -30.70 23.36
C ASN A 30 -5.05 -32.14 22.81
N SER A 31 -3.88 -32.79 22.80
CA SER A 31 -3.71 -34.14 22.24
C SER A 31 -4.54 -35.22 22.95
N GLU A 32 -4.97 -34.96 24.18
CA GLU A 32 -5.93 -35.78 24.93
C GLU A 32 -7.26 -35.01 25.07
N PHE A 33 -8.10 -35.03 24.01
CA PHE A 33 -9.48 -34.57 24.13
C PHE A 33 -10.26 -35.53 25.03
N ASP A 34 -10.36 -35.23 26.31
CA ASP A 34 -11.25 -35.96 27.21
C ASP A 34 -12.70 -35.69 26.80
N ILE A 35 -13.35 -36.72 26.25
CA ILE A 35 -14.74 -36.72 25.79
C ILE A 35 -15.68 -36.28 26.91
N ASN A 36 -15.35 -36.54 28.18
CA ASN A 36 -16.18 -36.13 29.31
C ASN A 36 -16.22 -34.60 29.46
N THR A 37 -15.12 -33.90 29.16
CA THR A 37 -15.06 -32.43 29.23
C THR A 37 -15.89 -31.74 28.15
N LEU A 38 -16.26 -32.44 27.07
CA LEU A 38 -17.11 -31.89 26.01
C LEU A 38 -18.60 -31.86 26.41
N ASN A 39 -19.02 -32.75 27.32
CA ASN A 39 -20.40 -32.76 27.82
C ASN A 39 -20.68 -31.53 28.71
N ASP A 40 -19.68 -31.07 29.45
CA ASP A 40 -19.79 -29.93 30.37
C ASP A 40 -19.68 -28.57 29.67
N LYS A 41 -19.33 -28.54 28.37
CA LYS A 41 -19.19 -27.31 27.60
C LYS A 41 -20.54 -26.78 27.12
N ASP A 42 -20.76 -25.49 27.35
CA ASP A 42 -21.96 -24.79 26.90
C ASP A 42 -22.12 -24.85 25.36
N PRO A 43 -23.19 -25.50 24.86
CA PRO A 43 -23.45 -25.62 23.42
C PRO A 43 -23.66 -24.26 22.74
N TRP A 44 -24.29 -23.30 23.44
CA TRP A 44 -24.61 -21.99 22.85
C TRP A 44 -23.36 -21.14 22.69
N LEU A 45 -22.46 -21.16 23.67
CA LEU A 45 -21.18 -20.51 23.58
C LEU A 45 -20.34 -21.09 22.42
N ALA A 46 -20.29 -22.42 22.30
CA ALA A 46 -19.59 -23.09 21.22
C ALA A 46 -20.14 -22.70 19.83
N LEU A 47 -21.46 -22.66 19.66
CA LEU A 47 -22.09 -22.18 18.42
C LEU A 47 -21.82 -20.70 18.15
N GLY A 48 -21.82 -19.85 19.19
CA GLY A 48 -21.44 -18.46 19.10
C GLY A 48 -19.99 -18.28 18.60
N LEU A 49 -19.08 -19.11 19.07
CA LEU A 49 -17.68 -19.14 18.63
C LEU A 49 -17.52 -19.61 17.18
N VAL A 50 -18.31 -20.61 16.74
CA VAL A 50 -18.35 -21.02 15.33
C VAL A 50 -18.84 -19.88 14.44
N LEU A 51 -19.93 -19.21 14.83
CA LEU A 51 -20.47 -18.08 14.08
C LEU A 51 -19.43 -16.94 13.98
N LEU A 52 -18.77 -16.61 15.09
CA LEU A 52 -17.69 -15.62 15.13
C LEU A 52 -16.55 -16.02 14.17
N SER A 53 -16.13 -17.28 14.19
CA SER A 53 -15.11 -17.81 13.29
C SER A 53 -15.50 -17.67 11.82
N ILE A 54 -16.75 -17.99 11.46
CA ILE A 54 -17.26 -17.85 10.09
C ILE A 54 -17.19 -16.38 9.66
N ILE A 55 -17.62 -15.45 10.51
CA ILE A 55 -17.57 -14.01 10.23
C ILE A 55 -16.13 -13.55 9.98
N LEU A 56 -15.17 -13.96 10.83
CA LEU A 56 -13.76 -13.59 10.69
C LEU A 56 -13.16 -14.09 9.37
N TRP A 57 -13.44 -15.35 9.01
CA TRP A 57 -12.99 -15.92 7.74
C TRP A 57 -13.65 -15.27 6.53
N LEU A 58 -14.94 -14.93 6.59
CA LEU A 58 -15.62 -14.20 5.52
C LEU A 58 -15.00 -12.82 5.29
N ILE A 59 -14.72 -12.06 6.36
CA ILE A 59 -14.04 -10.76 6.26
C ILE A 59 -12.69 -10.90 5.53
N LEU A 60 -11.91 -11.94 5.87
CA LEU A 60 -10.63 -12.21 5.21
C LEU A 60 -10.80 -12.61 3.74
N LEU A 61 -11.65 -13.60 3.45
CA LEU A 61 -11.84 -14.13 2.09
C LEU A 61 -12.41 -13.08 1.14
N ILE A 62 -13.39 -12.29 1.58
CA ILE A 62 -13.95 -11.15 0.82
C ILE A 62 -12.87 -10.08 0.62
N GLY A 63 -12.08 -9.78 1.66
CA GLY A 63 -10.97 -8.85 1.58
C GLY A 63 -9.92 -9.24 0.54
N TYR A 64 -9.53 -10.52 0.53
CA TYR A 64 -8.61 -11.07 -0.47
C TYR A 64 -9.22 -11.10 -1.87
N PHE A 65 -10.48 -11.50 -2.01
CA PHE A 65 -11.20 -11.49 -3.28
C PHE A 65 -11.21 -10.08 -3.90
N ASN A 66 -11.59 -9.09 -3.10
CA ASN A 66 -11.63 -7.70 -3.52
C ASN A 66 -10.24 -7.21 -3.97
N LYS A 67 -9.19 -7.53 -3.20
CA LYS A 67 -7.83 -7.10 -3.50
C LYS A 67 -7.22 -7.81 -4.71
N TRP A 68 -7.45 -9.11 -4.86
CA TRP A 68 -6.78 -9.93 -5.88
C TRP A 68 -7.49 -9.91 -7.22
N ILE A 69 -8.83 -9.86 -7.21
CA ILE A 69 -9.67 -10.04 -8.39
C ILE A 69 -10.36 -8.72 -8.75
N VAL A 70 -11.19 -8.17 -7.85
CA VAL A 70 -12.02 -6.98 -8.15
C VAL A 70 -11.17 -5.76 -8.47
N GLN A 71 -10.08 -5.55 -7.73
CA GLN A 71 -9.19 -4.40 -7.92
C GLN A 71 -8.61 -4.32 -9.34
N ILE A 72 -8.38 -5.45 -10.02
CA ILE A 72 -7.86 -5.47 -11.39
C ILE A 72 -8.85 -4.79 -12.34
N PHE A 73 -10.14 -5.10 -12.20
CA PHE A 73 -11.21 -4.51 -13.01
C PHE A 73 -11.42 -3.03 -12.66
N ILE A 74 -11.36 -2.69 -11.38
CA ILE A 74 -11.45 -1.29 -10.94
C ILE A 74 -10.30 -0.48 -11.55
N THR A 75 -9.06 -0.96 -11.48
CA THR A 75 -7.88 -0.30 -12.05
C THR A 75 -7.99 -0.19 -13.57
N LYS A 76 -8.43 -1.23 -14.28
CA LYS A 76 -8.67 -1.18 -15.73
C LYS A 76 -9.71 -0.12 -16.09
N ARG A 77 -10.86 -0.12 -15.41
CA ARG A 77 -11.93 0.88 -15.63
C ARG A 77 -11.44 2.30 -15.35
N ASN A 78 -10.64 2.51 -14.30
CA ASN A 78 -10.08 3.82 -14.00
C ASN A 78 -9.10 4.28 -15.09
N LEU A 79 -8.27 3.38 -15.61
CA LEU A 79 -7.35 3.66 -16.71
C LEU A 79 -8.12 4.10 -17.97
N GLU A 80 -9.17 3.37 -18.34
CA GLU A 80 -10.05 3.73 -19.46
C GLU A 80 -10.74 5.08 -19.25
N LYS A 81 -11.19 5.38 -18.02
CA LYS A 81 -11.75 6.70 -17.68
C LYS A 81 -10.73 7.83 -17.86
N ILE A 82 -9.48 7.64 -17.43
CA ILE A 82 -8.41 8.65 -17.60
C ILE A 82 -8.08 8.83 -19.07
N LYS A 83 -8.19 7.78 -19.89
CA LYS A 83 -7.98 7.90 -21.34
C LYS A 83 -8.99 8.83 -22.01
N ILE A 84 -10.22 8.89 -21.51
CA ILE A 84 -11.30 9.72 -22.06
C ILE A 84 -11.31 11.12 -21.43
N ASN A 85 -11.17 11.21 -20.10
CA ASN A 85 -11.39 12.45 -19.33
C ASN A 85 -10.11 13.04 -18.74
N GLY A 86 -8.95 12.45 -19.03
CA GLY A 86 -7.67 12.87 -18.46
C GLY A 86 -7.21 14.22 -18.97
N VAL A 87 -6.53 14.97 -18.10
CA VAL A 87 -5.92 16.25 -18.47
C VAL A 87 -4.61 15.99 -19.18
N GLN A 88 -4.50 16.42 -20.44
CA GLN A 88 -3.30 16.22 -21.24
C GLN A 88 -2.15 17.09 -20.75
N ARG A 89 -0.97 16.47 -20.61
CA ARG A 89 0.30 17.11 -20.25
C ARG A 89 1.42 16.51 -21.07
N GLU A 90 2.48 17.28 -21.28
CA GLU A 90 3.71 16.80 -21.90
C GLU A 90 4.75 16.57 -20.79
N ALA A 91 5.44 15.43 -20.86
CA ALA A 91 6.50 15.08 -19.92
C ALA A 91 7.82 14.89 -20.64
N LYS A 92 8.91 15.37 -20.02
CA LYS A 92 10.28 15.12 -20.45
C LYS A 92 10.85 13.94 -19.66
N ILE A 93 11.43 12.98 -20.35
CA ILE A 93 12.14 11.86 -19.72
C ILE A 93 13.50 12.37 -19.24
N ILE A 94 13.72 12.39 -17.92
CA ILE A 94 15.01 12.76 -17.32
C ILE A 94 15.95 11.56 -17.36
N SER A 95 15.48 10.41 -16.88
CA SER A 95 16.25 9.18 -16.83
C SER A 95 15.40 7.99 -17.28
N ALA A 96 16.05 7.01 -17.90
CA ALA A 96 15.42 5.77 -18.37
C ALA A 96 16.36 4.59 -18.12
N VAL A 97 16.01 3.73 -17.16
CA VAL A 97 16.82 2.56 -16.78
C VAL A 97 16.09 1.30 -17.19
N LYS A 98 16.68 0.51 -18.09
CA LYS A 98 16.10 -0.77 -18.50
C LYS A 98 16.24 -1.81 -17.37
N THR A 99 15.11 -2.33 -16.90
CA THR A 99 15.05 -3.33 -15.81
C THR A 99 14.67 -4.74 -16.28
N SER A 100 14.20 -4.89 -17.52
CA SER A 100 13.87 -6.21 -18.08
C SER A 100 15.11 -7.08 -18.32
N LYS A 101 14.92 -8.40 -18.16
CA LYS A 101 15.92 -9.42 -18.49
C LYS A 101 16.38 -9.34 -19.96
N PRO A 102 17.63 -9.74 -20.29
CA PRO A 102 18.21 -9.60 -21.64
C PRO A 102 17.40 -10.24 -22.78
N ASN A 103 16.58 -11.26 -22.50
CA ASN A 103 15.83 -12.02 -23.51
C ASN A 103 14.30 -11.91 -23.36
N SER A 104 13.80 -10.81 -22.76
CA SER A 104 12.37 -10.57 -22.62
C SER A 104 11.76 -10.06 -23.93
N LYS A 105 10.57 -10.58 -24.30
CA LYS A 105 9.80 -10.09 -25.46
C LYS A 105 9.46 -8.59 -25.37
N TYR A 106 9.33 -8.08 -24.15
CA TYR A 106 9.06 -6.68 -23.85
C TYR A 106 10.17 -6.09 -23.00
N ASN A 107 10.54 -4.83 -23.26
CA ASN A 107 11.49 -4.11 -22.42
C ASN A 107 10.75 -3.35 -21.34
N THR A 108 11.18 -3.49 -20.09
CA THR A 108 10.66 -2.73 -18.96
C THR A 108 11.67 -1.66 -18.62
N TYR A 109 11.19 -0.44 -18.41
CA TYR A 109 12.00 0.73 -18.09
C TYR A 109 11.47 1.38 -16.81
N ASP A 110 12.39 1.72 -15.92
CA ASP A 110 12.14 2.66 -14.83
C ASP A 110 12.45 4.06 -15.36
N LEU A 111 11.43 4.89 -15.48
CA LEU A 111 11.52 6.24 -16.00
C LEU A 111 11.40 7.27 -14.89
N GLU A 112 12.15 8.35 -15.01
CA GLU A 112 11.93 9.57 -14.24
C GLU A 112 11.41 10.66 -15.17
N LEU A 113 10.21 11.16 -14.86
CA LEU A 113 9.47 12.09 -15.71
C LEU A 113 9.41 13.46 -15.06
N LEU A 114 9.68 14.51 -15.83
CA LEU A 114 9.44 15.91 -15.46
C LEU A 114 8.22 16.42 -16.23
N PHE A 115 7.19 16.86 -15.52
CA PHE A 115 5.98 17.42 -16.13
C PHE A 115 5.27 18.39 -15.20
N LYS A 116 4.33 19.16 -15.77
CA LYS A 116 3.45 20.04 -15.00
C LYS A 116 2.28 19.26 -14.41
N ASN A 117 2.03 19.44 -13.13
CA ASN A 117 0.90 18.85 -12.42
C ASN A 117 -0.43 19.55 -12.78
N LEU A 118 -1.53 19.26 -12.07
CA LEU A 118 -2.85 19.85 -12.33
C LEU A 118 -2.95 21.34 -11.96
N ALA A 119 -2.02 21.85 -11.16
CA ALA A 119 -1.88 23.25 -10.80
C ALA A 119 -0.74 23.95 -11.58
N ASP A 120 -0.35 23.37 -12.73
CA ASP A 120 0.68 23.87 -13.64
C ASP A 120 2.08 24.07 -13.02
N THR A 121 2.34 23.36 -11.93
CA THR A 121 3.63 23.35 -11.24
C THR A 121 4.46 22.16 -11.70
N GLU A 122 5.76 22.36 -11.96
CA GLU A 122 6.66 21.31 -12.38
C GLU A 122 6.98 20.33 -11.24
N ILE A 123 6.82 19.03 -11.52
CA ILE A 123 7.09 17.93 -10.59
C ILE A 123 7.89 16.84 -11.28
N THR A 124 8.67 16.09 -10.48
CA THR A 124 9.32 14.86 -10.91
C THR A 124 8.60 13.64 -10.35
N HIS A 125 8.49 12.59 -11.16
CA HIS A 125 7.87 11.34 -10.73
C HIS A 125 8.52 10.14 -11.40
N LYS A 126 8.78 9.10 -10.59
CA LYS A 126 9.38 7.85 -11.03
C LYS A 126 8.29 6.84 -11.32
N THR A 127 8.36 6.18 -12.47
CA THR A 127 7.35 5.20 -12.87
C THR A 127 7.97 4.06 -13.67
N ALA A 128 7.44 2.85 -13.50
CA ALA A 128 7.85 1.68 -14.27
C ALA A 128 6.89 1.45 -15.43
N ILE A 129 7.43 1.30 -16.64
CA ILE A 129 6.65 1.05 -17.85
C ILE A 129 7.15 -0.19 -18.57
N THR A 130 6.25 -0.85 -19.30
CA THR A 130 6.61 -1.97 -20.18
C THR A 130 6.35 -1.58 -21.63
N ASP A 131 7.41 -1.54 -22.42
CA ASP A 131 7.39 -1.20 -23.83
C ASP A 131 7.14 -2.44 -24.69
N ALA A 132 6.00 -2.44 -25.37
CA ALA A 132 5.62 -3.47 -26.34
C ALA A 132 6.41 -3.38 -27.66
N LYS A 133 7.00 -2.23 -27.98
CA LYS A 133 7.75 -1.98 -29.22
C LYS A 133 9.10 -1.30 -28.94
N PRO A 134 10.07 -2.01 -28.33
CA PRO A 134 11.33 -1.39 -27.94
C PRO A 134 12.19 -0.89 -29.11
N HIS A 135 11.97 -1.40 -30.32
CA HIS A 135 12.68 -0.99 -31.53
C HIS A 135 12.37 0.47 -31.95
N GLU A 136 11.22 1.02 -31.53
CA GLU A 136 10.85 2.42 -31.81
C GLU A 136 11.62 3.43 -30.93
N ARG A 137 12.43 2.95 -29.97
CA ARG A 137 13.28 3.79 -29.08
C ARG A 137 12.51 4.97 -28.46
N ARG A 138 11.27 4.72 -28.03
CA ARG A 138 10.35 5.78 -27.56
C ARG A 138 10.72 6.34 -26.19
N PHE A 139 11.42 5.54 -25.39
CA PHE A 139 11.71 5.84 -23.99
C PHE A 139 13.21 6.01 -23.77
N GLU A 140 13.74 7.14 -24.24
CA GLU A 140 15.13 7.56 -24.05
C GLU A 140 15.18 8.89 -23.29
N ALA A 141 16.23 9.09 -22.52
CA ALA A 141 16.46 10.35 -21.83
C ALA A 141 16.47 11.53 -22.81
N GLY A 142 15.81 12.62 -22.43
CA GLY A 142 15.66 13.83 -23.24
C GLY A 142 14.43 13.84 -24.16
N LYS A 143 13.83 12.68 -24.48
CA LYS A 143 12.60 12.62 -25.28
C LYS A 143 11.38 13.10 -24.49
N LYS A 144 10.37 13.56 -25.23
CA LYS A 144 9.09 13.99 -24.68
C LYS A 144 8.01 12.95 -24.93
N ILE A 145 7.11 12.77 -23.96
CA ILE A 145 5.99 11.84 -24.04
C ILE A 145 4.70 12.52 -23.57
N GLY A 146 3.57 12.14 -24.17
CA GLY A 146 2.26 12.61 -23.74
C GLY A 146 1.80 11.86 -22.49
N LEU A 147 1.32 12.59 -21.50
CA LEU A 147 0.68 12.08 -20.29
C LEU A 147 -0.78 12.54 -20.22
N LEU A 148 -1.60 11.72 -19.57
CA LEU A 148 -2.97 12.04 -19.19
C LEU A 148 -3.07 11.92 -17.67
N LEU A 149 -3.34 13.04 -17.00
CA LEU A 149 -3.48 13.11 -15.55
C LEU A 149 -4.94 12.90 -15.13
N ASN A 150 -5.15 12.17 -14.04
CA ASN A 150 -6.45 11.95 -13.46
C ASN A 150 -6.91 13.21 -12.69
N ARG A 151 -7.97 13.89 -13.14
CA ARG A 151 -8.47 15.11 -12.49
C ARG A 151 -8.92 14.88 -11.04
N ASP A 152 -9.54 13.73 -10.77
CA ASP A 152 -10.12 13.45 -9.46
C ASP A 152 -9.07 13.11 -8.42
N MET A 153 -7.95 12.48 -8.82
CA MET A 153 -6.87 12.02 -7.93
C MET A 153 -7.30 11.10 -6.78
N LYS A 154 -8.56 10.61 -6.77
CA LYS A 154 -9.11 9.75 -5.70
C LYS A 154 -8.73 8.28 -5.83
N ARG A 155 -8.30 7.84 -7.02
CA ARG A 155 -8.08 6.42 -7.31
C ARG A 155 -6.91 6.25 -8.25
N LEU A 156 -6.10 5.22 -7.98
CA LEU A 156 -5.03 4.78 -8.86
C LEU A 156 -5.56 4.25 -10.21
N PRO A 157 -4.81 4.46 -11.31
CA PRO A 157 -3.56 5.22 -11.40
C PRO A 157 -3.79 6.74 -11.40
N TYR A 158 -2.79 7.53 -10.99
CA TYR A 158 -2.88 9.00 -10.93
C TYR A 158 -2.61 9.68 -12.28
N PHE A 159 -1.82 9.05 -13.13
CA PHE A 159 -1.62 9.45 -14.52
C PHE A 159 -1.33 8.22 -15.36
N ILE A 160 -1.43 8.37 -16.67
CA ILE A 160 -1.08 7.34 -17.66
C ILE A 160 -0.33 7.99 -18.82
N ILE A 161 0.51 7.23 -19.52
CA ILE A 161 1.05 7.64 -20.81
C ILE A 161 -0.09 7.57 -21.84
N SER A 162 -0.19 8.56 -22.73
CA SER A 162 -1.28 8.68 -23.71
C SER A 162 -1.42 7.45 -24.63
N THR A 163 -0.30 6.78 -24.93
CA THR A 163 -0.25 5.58 -25.77
C THR A 163 -0.49 4.28 -25.01
N THR A 164 -0.79 4.33 -23.71
CA THR A 164 -0.99 3.13 -22.89
C THR A 164 -2.27 2.39 -23.27
N THR A 165 -2.16 1.07 -23.40
CA THR A 165 -3.28 0.16 -23.60
C THR A 165 -3.42 -0.77 -22.40
N ALA A 166 -4.61 -0.85 -21.83
CA ALA A 166 -4.88 -1.73 -20.70
C ALA A 166 -5.11 -3.17 -21.19
N THR A 167 -4.20 -4.07 -20.85
CA THR A 167 -4.35 -5.51 -21.09
C THR A 167 -4.33 -6.25 -19.76
N ILE A 168 -5.24 -7.20 -19.59
CA ILE A 168 -5.22 -8.11 -18.44
C ILE A 168 -4.35 -9.30 -18.82
N ASN A 169 -3.35 -9.60 -17.98
CA ASN A 169 -2.61 -10.84 -18.12
C ASN A 169 -3.50 -12.00 -17.66
N VAL A 170 -4.07 -12.73 -18.63
CA VAL A 170 -5.03 -13.82 -18.37
C VAL A 170 -4.43 -14.90 -17.49
N LEU A 171 -3.18 -15.31 -17.72
CA LEU A 171 -2.51 -16.33 -16.91
C LEU A 171 -2.39 -15.88 -15.45
N SER A 172 -1.89 -14.67 -15.21
CA SER A 172 -1.78 -14.14 -13.85
C SER A 172 -3.15 -13.99 -13.17
N PHE A 173 -4.17 -13.60 -13.93
CA PHE A 173 -5.54 -13.49 -13.44
C PHE A 173 -6.12 -14.86 -13.03
N VAL A 174 -5.97 -15.87 -13.88
CA VAL A 174 -6.41 -17.25 -13.59
C VAL A 174 -5.68 -17.81 -12.37
N LEU A 175 -4.36 -17.59 -12.26
CA LEU A 175 -3.58 -18.03 -11.09
C LEU A 175 -4.05 -17.36 -9.79
N ARG A 176 -4.48 -16.10 -9.82
CA ARG A 176 -5.05 -15.40 -8.66
C ARG A 176 -6.41 -15.97 -8.26
N ILE A 177 -7.27 -16.28 -9.22
CA ILE A 177 -8.54 -16.94 -8.97
C ILE A 177 -8.30 -18.32 -8.36
N LEU A 178 -7.43 -19.12 -8.98
CA LEU A 178 -7.08 -20.45 -8.51
C LEU A 178 -6.52 -20.40 -7.07
N GLY A 179 -5.62 -19.46 -6.78
CA GLY A 179 -5.10 -19.25 -5.43
C GLY A 179 -6.18 -18.89 -4.41
N TRP A 180 -7.15 -18.06 -4.78
CA TRP A 180 -8.27 -17.73 -3.90
C TRP A 180 -9.22 -18.91 -3.68
N VAL A 181 -9.49 -19.71 -4.72
CA VAL A 181 -10.30 -20.93 -4.62
C VAL A 181 -9.60 -21.95 -3.72
N ILE A 182 -8.31 -22.21 -3.92
CA ILE A 182 -7.52 -23.12 -3.06
C ILE A 182 -7.57 -22.67 -1.60
N LEU A 183 -7.38 -21.37 -1.33
CA LEU A 183 -7.47 -20.84 0.04
C LEU A 183 -8.86 -21.09 0.65
N THR A 184 -9.93 -20.81 -0.11
CA THR A 184 -11.32 -21.00 0.34
C THR A 184 -11.62 -22.47 0.61
N THR A 185 -11.22 -23.35 -0.30
CA THR A 185 -11.37 -24.80 -0.15
C THR A 185 -10.57 -25.32 1.04
N ALA A 186 -9.36 -24.81 1.30
CA ALA A 186 -8.57 -25.20 2.46
C ALA A 186 -9.26 -24.82 3.78
N VAL A 187 -9.86 -23.62 3.87
CA VAL A 187 -10.63 -23.20 5.04
C VAL A 187 -11.85 -24.10 5.25
N ILE A 188 -12.65 -24.32 4.20
CA ILE A 188 -13.82 -25.21 4.27
C ILE A 188 -13.40 -26.63 4.67
N GLY A 189 -12.34 -27.15 4.04
CA GLY A 189 -11.79 -28.46 4.34
C GLY A 189 -11.34 -28.57 5.80
N TYR A 190 -10.78 -27.49 6.37
CA TYR A 190 -10.41 -27.47 7.78
C TYR A 190 -11.61 -27.44 8.74
N TYR A 191 -12.69 -26.72 8.41
CA TYR A 191 -13.95 -26.84 9.17
C TYR A 191 -14.49 -28.28 9.16
N VAL A 192 -14.48 -28.94 8.00
CA VAL A 192 -14.92 -30.33 7.87
C VAL A 192 -14.01 -31.27 8.65
N PHE A 193 -12.70 -31.10 8.52
CA PHE A 193 -11.70 -31.89 9.26
C PHE A 193 -11.91 -31.78 10.77
N SER A 194 -11.90 -30.57 11.33
CA SER A 194 -12.10 -30.35 12.77
C SER A 194 -13.43 -30.92 13.25
N TYR A 195 -14.51 -30.76 12.47
CA TYR A 195 -15.79 -31.36 12.83
C TYR A 195 -15.74 -32.89 12.86
N GLN A 196 -15.13 -33.53 11.86
CA GLN A 196 -15.05 -34.99 11.80
C GLN A 196 -14.16 -35.58 12.91
N THR A 197 -13.06 -34.91 13.24
CA THR A 197 -12.08 -35.43 14.20
C THR A 197 -12.41 -35.07 15.65
N GLU A 198 -13.03 -33.92 15.90
CA GLU A 198 -13.17 -33.35 17.25
C GLU A 198 -14.63 -33.34 17.75
N SER A 199 -15.63 -33.56 16.89
CA SER A 199 -17.03 -33.51 17.30
C SER A 199 -17.44 -34.65 18.23
N HIS A 200 -16.95 -35.88 18.00
CA HIS A 200 -17.33 -37.09 18.74
C HIS A 200 -18.86 -37.26 18.95
N GLY A 201 -19.69 -36.79 18.01
CA GLY A 201 -21.15 -36.83 18.11
C GLY A 201 -21.79 -35.72 18.96
N MET A 202 -20.98 -34.84 19.57
CA MET A 202 -21.42 -33.72 20.41
C MET A 202 -21.53 -32.38 19.68
N GLY A 203 -21.50 -32.40 18.34
CA GLY A 203 -21.57 -31.18 17.52
C GLY A 203 -20.30 -30.33 17.64
N TRP A 204 -20.45 -29.01 17.71
CA TRP A 204 -19.33 -28.06 17.72
C TRP A 204 -18.79 -27.75 19.12
N ARG A 205 -19.12 -28.54 20.16
CA ARG A 205 -18.72 -28.27 21.55
C ARG A 205 -17.20 -28.25 21.79
N PHE A 206 -16.40 -28.81 20.88
CA PHE A 206 -14.94 -28.71 20.91
C PHE A 206 -14.43 -27.28 20.63
N MET A 207 -15.25 -26.43 20.01
CA MET A 207 -14.92 -25.06 19.68
C MET A 207 -14.59 -24.25 20.94
N SER A 208 -13.40 -23.65 20.96
CA SER A 208 -12.92 -22.81 22.05
C SER A 208 -12.22 -21.58 21.49
N PHE A 209 -11.96 -20.57 22.33
CA PHE A 209 -11.25 -19.36 21.91
C PHE A 209 -9.86 -19.66 21.34
N GLY A 210 -9.19 -20.71 21.81
CA GLY A 210 -7.88 -21.15 21.33
C GLY A 210 -7.92 -21.99 20.04
N HIS A 211 -9.11 -22.32 19.53
CA HIS A 211 -9.25 -23.15 18.34
C HIS A 211 -8.63 -22.43 17.11
N PRO A 212 -7.87 -23.12 16.24
CA PRO A 212 -7.20 -22.47 15.11
C PRO A 212 -8.17 -21.77 14.15
N LEU A 213 -9.40 -22.28 14.01
CA LEU A 213 -10.49 -21.62 13.30
C LEU A 213 -10.77 -20.17 13.79
N ILE A 214 -10.50 -19.82 15.04
CA ILE A 214 -10.60 -18.43 15.56
C ILE A 214 -9.25 -17.74 15.58
N ILE A 215 -8.22 -18.38 16.11
CA ILE A 215 -6.92 -17.73 16.32
C ILE A 215 -6.26 -17.36 14.99
N CYS A 216 -6.28 -18.25 13.99
CA CYS A 216 -5.66 -17.99 12.69
C CYS A 216 -6.23 -16.76 11.98
N PRO A 217 -7.56 -16.64 11.75
CA PRO A 217 -8.09 -15.46 11.08
C PRO A 217 -7.93 -14.19 11.93
N THR A 218 -7.98 -14.30 13.26
CA THR A 218 -7.72 -13.18 14.16
C THR A 218 -6.29 -12.65 14.00
N MET A 219 -5.29 -13.54 14.00
CA MET A 219 -3.88 -13.18 13.81
C MET A 219 -3.63 -12.56 12.43
N LEU A 220 -4.24 -13.11 11.37
CA LEU A 220 -4.12 -12.55 10.02
C LEU A 220 -4.71 -11.12 9.94
N LEU A 221 -5.86 -10.88 10.56
CA LEU A 221 -6.47 -9.55 10.63
C LEU A 221 -5.62 -8.58 11.47
N PHE A 222 -5.11 -9.05 12.61
CA PHE A 222 -4.23 -8.28 13.47
C PHE A 222 -2.95 -7.87 12.74
N TYR A 223 -2.26 -8.79 12.08
CA TYR A 223 -1.05 -8.48 11.31
C TYR A 223 -1.34 -7.51 10.16
N ARG A 224 -2.49 -7.66 9.48
CA ARG A 224 -2.90 -6.69 8.46
C ARG A 224 -3.04 -5.28 9.04
N TYR A 225 -3.70 -5.13 10.18
CA TYR A 225 -3.86 -3.84 10.85
C TYR A 225 -2.51 -3.29 11.36
N LEU A 226 -1.69 -4.14 11.98
CA LEU A 226 -0.37 -3.79 12.48
C LEU A 226 0.54 -3.27 11.37
N VAL A 227 0.61 -3.97 10.23
CA VAL A 227 1.41 -3.53 9.07
C VAL A 227 0.89 -2.20 8.54
N GLN A 228 -0.43 -2.02 8.42
CA GLN A 228 -1.02 -0.76 7.97
C GLN A 228 -0.73 0.39 8.95
N PHE A 229 -0.79 0.13 10.25
CA PHE A 229 -0.51 1.09 11.30
C PHE A 229 0.97 1.52 11.29
N ILE A 230 1.89 0.55 11.24
CA ILE A 230 3.33 0.81 11.15
C ILE A 230 3.64 1.60 9.88
N PHE A 231 3.12 1.19 8.73
CA PHE A 231 3.39 1.87 7.46
C PHE A 231 2.90 3.33 7.47
N ARG A 232 1.71 3.59 8.02
CA ARG A 232 1.17 4.95 8.19
C ARG A 232 2.04 5.81 9.11
N LYS A 233 2.57 5.24 10.19
CA LYS A 233 3.40 5.97 11.16
C LYS A 233 4.83 6.19 10.65
N LEU A 234 5.39 5.22 9.93
CA LEU A 234 6.79 5.24 9.48
C LEU A 234 6.98 6.03 8.18
N SER A 235 6.02 5.97 7.26
CA SER A 235 6.16 6.63 5.96
C SER A 235 6.05 8.15 6.05
N GLY A 236 5.35 8.70 7.06
CA GLY A 236 5.06 10.14 7.14
C GLY A 236 4.23 10.69 5.96
N LEU A 237 3.88 9.82 5.01
CA LEU A 237 3.15 10.10 3.79
C LEU A 237 1.67 9.85 4.08
N SER A 238 0.89 10.92 4.20
CA SER A 238 -0.57 10.81 4.20
C SER A 238 -1.08 10.70 2.76
N ASP A 239 -2.32 10.26 2.58
CA ASP A 239 -2.99 10.34 1.26
C ASP A 239 -2.94 11.79 0.70
N ASP A 240 -2.80 12.79 1.57
CA ASP A 240 -2.61 14.19 1.18
C ASP A 240 -1.28 14.43 0.46
N SER A 241 -0.19 13.71 0.74
CA SER A 241 1.12 13.96 0.10
C SER A 241 1.07 13.69 -1.41
N VAL A 242 0.37 12.64 -1.82
CA VAL A 242 0.11 12.38 -3.24
C VAL A 242 -0.75 13.49 -3.84
N LEU A 243 -1.80 13.90 -3.13
CA LEU A 243 -2.71 14.93 -3.60
C LEU A 243 -1.99 16.29 -3.74
N ILE A 244 -1.12 16.64 -2.78
CA ILE A 244 -0.24 17.81 -2.81
C ILE A 244 0.76 17.69 -3.97
N LYS A 245 1.33 16.52 -4.27
CA LYS A 245 2.23 16.36 -5.43
C LYS A 245 1.54 16.71 -6.75
N PHE A 246 0.33 16.20 -6.96
CA PHE A 246 -0.34 16.34 -8.26
C PHE A 246 -1.28 17.54 -8.39
N LYS A 247 -1.70 18.18 -7.28
CA LYS A 247 -2.57 19.38 -7.27
C LYS A 247 -1.97 20.58 -6.54
N GLY A 248 -0.84 20.43 -5.88
CA GLY A 248 -0.22 21.48 -5.10
C GLY A 248 0.52 22.50 -5.95
N ILE A 249 0.64 23.71 -5.41
CA ILE A 249 1.43 24.79 -5.98
C ILE A 249 2.75 24.89 -5.22
N ARG A 250 3.85 25.00 -5.95
CA ARG A 250 5.19 25.22 -5.37
C ARG A 250 5.35 26.68 -4.96
N THR A 251 5.85 26.90 -3.75
CA THR A 251 6.18 28.23 -3.23
C THR A 251 7.39 28.16 -2.31
N GLN A 252 8.00 29.31 -2.06
CA GLN A 252 9.08 29.43 -1.07
C GLN A 252 8.47 29.83 0.27
N ALA A 253 8.76 29.04 1.29
CA ALA A 253 8.37 29.31 2.66
C ALA A 253 9.57 29.80 3.46
N ARG A 254 9.37 30.88 4.21
CA ARG A 254 10.32 31.40 5.17
C ARG A 254 10.34 30.51 6.41
N LEU A 255 11.53 30.06 6.78
CA LEU A 255 11.76 29.31 8.00
C LEU A 255 11.75 30.24 9.21
N ILE A 256 10.76 30.09 10.08
CA ILE A 256 10.62 30.90 11.30
C ILE A 256 11.41 30.26 12.44
N LYS A 257 11.26 28.94 12.59
CA LYS A 257 11.86 28.20 13.70
C LYS A 257 12.01 26.73 13.36
N VAL A 258 13.11 26.14 13.82
CA VAL A 258 13.30 24.68 13.87
C VAL A 258 13.41 24.28 15.33
N SER A 259 12.65 23.25 15.72
CA SER A 259 12.71 22.70 17.07
C SER A 259 12.74 21.18 17.02
N GLN A 260 13.48 20.55 17.92
CA GLN A 260 13.47 19.10 18.03
C GLN A 260 12.20 18.64 18.76
N THR A 261 11.58 17.57 18.27
CA THR A 261 10.35 17.02 18.88
C THR A 261 10.59 16.07 20.05
N GLY A 262 11.85 15.73 20.34
CA GLY A 262 12.25 14.70 21.30
C GLY A 262 12.10 13.26 20.79
N THR A 263 11.54 13.05 19.60
CA THR A 263 11.38 11.72 18.99
C THR A 263 12.52 11.43 18.02
N TYR A 264 13.02 10.20 18.03
CA TYR A 264 14.03 9.70 17.08
C TYR A 264 13.46 8.52 16.28
N ILE A 265 13.78 8.45 14.99
CA ILE A 265 13.46 7.32 14.10
C ILE A 265 14.77 6.87 13.46
N ASN A 266 15.17 5.61 13.71
CA ASN A 266 16.46 5.07 13.25
C ASN A 266 17.65 5.99 13.62
N GLU A 267 17.71 6.42 14.87
CA GLU A 267 18.75 7.33 15.41
C GLU A 267 18.79 8.72 14.76
N GLN A 268 17.85 9.04 13.87
CA GLN A 268 17.72 10.35 13.26
C GLN A 268 16.65 11.16 14.00
N PRO A 269 16.93 12.43 14.38
CA PRO A 269 15.97 13.25 15.10
C PRO A 269 14.80 13.66 14.20
N MET A 270 13.59 13.60 14.75
CA MET A 270 12.43 14.25 14.15
C MET A 270 12.39 15.71 14.58
N MET A 271 12.48 16.61 13.60
CA MET A 271 12.48 18.06 13.77
C MET A 271 11.12 18.64 13.33
N ARG A 272 10.66 19.67 14.03
CA ARG A 272 9.49 20.49 13.68
C ARG A 272 9.96 21.80 13.08
N PHE A 273 9.54 22.07 11.85
CA PHE A 273 9.79 23.28 11.09
C PHE A 273 8.54 24.16 11.13
N GLU A 274 8.66 25.37 11.67
CA GLU A 274 7.64 26.41 11.60
C GLU A 274 7.93 27.28 10.38
N LEU A 275 6.96 27.32 9.47
CA LEU A 275 7.09 27.88 8.14
C LEU A 275 6.04 28.96 7.93
N GLU A 276 6.43 30.05 7.27
CA GLU A 276 5.55 31.11 6.84
C GLU A 276 5.64 31.26 5.32
N TYR A 277 4.51 31.34 4.64
CA TYR A 277 4.50 31.51 3.19
C TYR A 277 3.25 32.24 2.74
N THR A 278 3.31 32.78 1.53
CA THR A 278 2.19 33.51 0.91
C THR A 278 1.54 32.64 -0.17
N ASP A 279 0.22 32.55 -0.15
CA ASP A 279 -0.54 31.84 -1.18
C ASP A 279 -0.76 32.70 -2.45
N THR A 280 -1.37 32.10 -3.48
CA THR A 280 -1.73 32.78 -4.73
C THR A 280 -2.77 33.89 -4.58
N LYS A 281 -3.44 33.98 -3.41
CA LYS A 281 -4.41 35.02 -3.07
C LYS A 281 -3.79 36.11 -2.17
N HIS A 282 -2.47 36.10 -2.01
CA HIS A 282 -1.73 37.01 -1.14
C HIS A 282 -2.06 36.90 0.35
N HIS A 283 -2.62 35.78 0.81
CA HIS A 283 -2.77 35.50 2.23
C HIS A 283 -1.52 34.83 2.79
N VAL A 284 -1.08 35.32 3.94
CA VAL A 284 0.07 34.77 4.68
C VAL A 284 -0.41 33.65 5.58
N HIS A 285 0.20 32.48 5.43
CA HIS A 285 -0.09 31.30 6.24
C HIS A 285 1.13 30.96 7.10
N LYS A 286 0.86 30.61 8.36
CA LYS A 286 1.85 30.05 9.28
C LYS A 286 1.47 28.62 9.61
N ASN A 287 2.37 27.69 9.35
CA ASN A 287 2.12 26.28 9.57
C ASN A 287 3.38 25.55 10.01
N SER A 288 3.22 24.32 10.49
CA SER A 288 4.35 23.51 10.95
C SER A 288 4.38 22.13 10.31
N LEU A 289 5.57 21.71 9.89
CA LEU A 289 5.84 20.38 9.36
C LEU A 289 6.80 19.62 10.28
N LYS A 290 6.62 18.31 10.35
CA LYS A 290 7.56 17.42 11.03
C LYS A 290 8.29 16.58 9.99
N LYS A 291 9.61 16.52 10.07
CA LYS A 291 10.45 15.70 9.19
C LYS A 291 11.56 15.04 10.00
N VAL A 292 11.84 13.78 9.68
CA VAL A 292 13.05 13.09 10.16
C VAL A 292 14.22 13.63 9.34
N VAL A 293 15.19 14.24 10.00
CA VAL A 293 16.33 14.86 9.35
C VAL A 293 17.55 13.97 9.53
N GLY A 294 18.07 13.45 8.42
CA GLY A 294 19.32 12.70 8.43
C GLY A 294 20.52 13.62 8.68
N LEU A 295 21.63 13.04 9.16
CA LEU A 295 22.89 13.77 9.39
C LEU A 295 23.38 14.52 8.13
N LEU A 296 23.11 13.98 6.95
CA LEU A 296 23.49 14.57 5.66
C LEU A 296 22.54 15.68 5.18
N GLU A 297 21.35 15.81 5.79
CA GLU A 297 20.31 16.79 5.41
C GLU A 297 20.16 17.91 6.47
N LEU A 298 21.14 18.08 7.37
CA LEU A 298 21.08 19.10 8.43
C LEU A 298 21.09 20.52 7.88
N ASP A 299 21.55 20.73 6.65
CA ASP A 299 21.56 22.03 5.98
C ASP A 299 20.16 22.62 5.85
N ILE A 300 19.13 21.79 5.65
CA ILE A 300 17.72 22.24 5.57
C ILE A 300 17.27 23.00 6.82
N THR A 301 17.89 22.75 7.97
CA THR A 301 17.56 23.43 9.23
C THR A 301 18.10 24.86 9.32
N LYS A 302 19.00 25.23 8.41
CA LYS A 302 19.68 26.53 8.38
C LYS A 302 19.22 27.42 7.22
N GLN A 303 18.44 26.87 6.29
CA GLN A 303 17.97 27.61 5.13
C GLN A 303 16.89 28.62 5.54
N GLU A 304 17.04 29.88 5.12
CA GLU A 304 16.03 30.91 5.38
C GLU A 304 14.75 30.67 4.58
N LEU A 305 14.88 30.17 3.35
CA LEU A 305 13.79 29.86 2.44
C LEU A 305 13.84 28.38 2.07
N ILE A 306 12.73 27.68 2.30
CA ILE A 306 12.57 26.27 1.97
C ILE A 306 11.45 26.11 0.95
N GLU A 307 11.67 25.28 -0.06
CA GLU A 307 10.64 24.99 -1.05
C GLU A 307 9.60 24.01 -0.52
N ILE A 308 8.35 24.43 -0.61
CA ILE A 308 7.19 23.62 -0.22
C ILE A 308 6.17 23.57 -1.35
N PHE A 309 5.31 22.57 -1.28
CA PHE A 309 4.04 22.55 -2.00
C PHE A 309 2.91 22.77 -1.00
N TYR A 310 1.92 23.57 -1.37
CA TYR A 310 0.67 23.70 -0.63
C TYR A 310 -0.51 23.35 -1.52
N LEU A 311 -1.61 22.87 -0.94
CA LEU A 311 -2.83 22.60 -1.68
C LEU A 311 -3.67 23.88 -1.83
N PRO A 312 -4.05 24.31 -3.05
CA PRO A 312 -4.83 25.54 -3.23
C PRO A 312 -6.22 25.51 -2.59
N GLU A 313 -6.84 24.32 -2.54
CA GLU A 313 -8.15 24.09 -1.90
C GLU A 313 -8.05 24.14 -0.37
N ASN A 314 -6.89 23.80 0.19
CA ASN A 314 -6.63 23.84 1.63
C ASN A 314 -5.16 24.22 1.89
N PRO A 315 -4.82 25.52 1.99
CA PRO A 315 -3.45 25.97 2.21
C PRO A 315 -2.83 25.41 3.50
N MET A 316 -3.62 25.00 4.48
CA MET A 316 -3.05 24.36 5.68
C MET A 316 -2.43 22.98 5.42
N GLN A 317 -2.62 22.39 4.24
CA GLN A 317 -1.93 21.19 3.82
C GLN A 317 -0.68 21.54 3.02
N ILE A 318 0.49 21.29 3.62
CA ILE A 318 1.78 21.55 3.01
C ILE A 318 2.68 20.32 3.05
N ALA A 319 3.66 20.25 2.15
CA ALA A 319 4.70 19.22 2.14
C ALA A 319 6.02 19.80 1.60
N PHE A 320 7.16 19.28 2.06
CA PHE A 320 8.46 19.66 1.49
C PHE A 320 8.59 19.17 0.06
N ALA A 321 9.14 19.99 -0.84
CA ALA A 321 9.36 19.59 -2.23
C ALA A 321 10.26 18.35 -2.35
N SER A 322 11.28 18.23 -1.49
CA SER A 322 12.20 17.09 -1.45
C SER A 322 11.53 15.77 -1.09
N ASP A 323 10.53 15.80 -0.20
CA ASP A 323 9.81 14.60 0.22
C ASP A 323 8.89 14.06 -0.89
N LEU A 324 8.31 14.96 -1.69
CA LEU A 324 7.41 14.59 -2.79
C LEU A 324 8.13 13.88 -3.94
N ASN A 325 9.42 14.15 -4.14
CA ASN A 325 10.21 13.49 -5.20
C ASN A 325 10.35 11.97 -4.98
N ASN A 326 10.25 11.52 -3.72
CA ASN A 326 10.38 10.11 -3.34
C ASN A 326 9.06 9.33 -3.38
N ILE A 327 7.95 9.98 -3.71
CA ILE A 327 6.64 9.32 -3.85
C ILE A 327 6.53 8.65 -5.22
N GLU A 328 6.49 7.32 -5.20
CA GLU A 328 6.22 6.38 -6.31
C GLU A 328 4.73 6.13 -6.55
#